data_AF-A0A2N1DG60-F1
#
_entry.id   AF-A0A2N1DG60-F1
#
_cell.length_a   1.000
_cell.length_b   1.000
_cell.length_c   1.000
_cell.angle_alpha   90.00
_cell.angle_beta   90.00
_cell.angle_gamma   90.00
#
_symmetry.space_group_name_H-M   'P 1'
#
loop_
_entity.id
_entity.type
_entity.pdbx_description
1 polymer ?
#
loop_
_entity_poly.entity_id
_entity_poly.type
_entity_poly.pdbx_seq_one_letter_code
_entity_poly.pdbx_strand_id
1 'polypeptide(L)'
;MKKVLLVTLALSAFTASAHMKSKDAYRFAGDQEYSSFCKAVVTDDVKMLKRSVTNKVGLVASSRKDVLQKLLSIDGMKCNGIDLVEFSKQRKASEVHAYLTHKA
;
A
#
# COMPACT_ATOMS: atom_id res chain seq x y z
N MET A 1 -30.20 47.94 -27.69
CA MET A 1 -30.20 46.51 -28.08
C MET A 1 -28.94 45.87 -27.49
N LYS A 2 -29.07 45.11 -26.40
CA LYS A 2 -27.93 44.54 -25.66
C LYS A 2 -27.56 43.19 -26.28
N LYS A 3 -26.35 43.06 -26.84
CA LYS A 3 -25.80 41.81 -27.36
C LYS A 3 -25.12 41.07 -26.21
N VAL A 4 -25.65 39.89 -25.87
CA VAL A 4 -25.10 39.02 -24.83
C VAL A 4 -24.07 38.08 -25.47
N LEU A 5 -22.83 38.14 -24.98
CA LEU A 5 -21.75 37.24 -25.37
C LEU A 5 -21.82 35.97 -24.51
N LEU A 6 -22.07 34.83 -25.16
CA LEU A 6 -21.99 33.50 -24.54
C LEU A 6 -20.53 33.02 -24.56
N VAL A 7 -19.90 32.94 -23.38
CA VAL A 7 -18.57 32.33 -23.19
C VAL A 7 -18.77 30.91 -22.70
N THR A 8 -18.49 29.92 -23.55
CA THR A 8 -18.48 28.51 -23.19
C THR A 8 -17.09 28.12 -22.66
N LEU A 9 -16.98 27.95 -21.35
CA LEU A 9 -15.81 27.34 -20.70
C LEU A 9 -15.91 25.81 -20.82
N ALA A 10 -15.10 25.23 -21.69
CA ALA A 10 -14.92 23.78 -21.75
C ALA A 10 -14.01 23.33 -20.59
N LEU A 11 -14.58 22.65 -19.59
CA LEU A 11 -13.79 21.93 -18.58
C LEU A 11 -13.36 20.58 -19.17
N SER A 12 -12.09 20.48 -19.59
CA SER A 12 -11.45 19.19 -19.84
C SER A 12 -11.08 18.52 -18.51
N ALA A 13 -11.91 17.57 -18.07
CA ALA A 13 -11.57 16.70 -16.95
C ALA A 13 -10.54 15.66 -17.40
N PHE A 14 -9.30 15.79 -16.93
CA PHE A 14 -8.26 14.77 -17.14
C PHE A 14 -8.50 13.60 -16.19
N THR A 15 -9.22 12.57 -16.62
CA THR A 15 -9.25 11.29 -15.91
C THR A 15 -8.00 10.49 -16.25
N ALA A 16 -6.92 10.69 -15.50
CA ALA A 16 -5.74 9.85 -15.58
C ALA A 16 -6.03 8.50 -14.89
N SER A 17 -6.59 7.54 -15.62
CA SER A 17 -6.68 6.16 -15.15
C SER A 17 -5.35 5.44 -15.43
N ALA A 18 -4.46 5.41 -14.45
CA ALA A 18 -3.25 4.59 -14.50
C ALA A 18 -3.62 3.11 -14.32
N HIS A 19 -3.97 2.43 -15.41
CA HIS A 19 -4.18 0.98 -15.40
C HIS A 19 -2.82 0.28 -15.35
N MET A 20 -2.33 -0.02 -14.14
CA MET A 20 -1.11 -0.79 -13.96
C MET A 20 -1.42 -2.25 -14.31
N LYS A 21 -0.91 -2.72 -15.45
CA LYS A 21 -1.01 -4.13 -15.91
C LYS A 21 -0.54 -5.07 -14.79
N SER A 22 -1.49 -5.71 -14.12
CA SER A 22 -1.20 -6.67 -13.05
C SER A 22 -0.52 -7.88 -13.67
N LYS A 23 0.81 -7.96 -13.54
CA LYS A 23 1.49 -9.26 -13.59
C LYS A 23 1.15 -9.95 -12.28
N ASP A 24 0.51 -11.11 -12.43
CA ASP A 24 0.08 -12.06 -11.41
C ASP A 24 -1.15 -11.63 -10.58
N ALA A 25 -2.22 -12.42 -10.72
CA ALA A 25 -3.49 -12.22 -10.05
C ALA A 25 -3.44 -12.76 -8.61
N TYR A 26 -2.73 -12.08 -7.72
CA TYR A 26 -2.82 -12.35 -6.29
C TYR A 26 -4.12 -11.75 -5.73
N ARG A 27 -4.99 -12.60 -5.17
CA ARG A 27 -6.20 -12.16 -4.48
C ARG A 27 -5.83 -11.80 -3.04
N PHE A 28 -5.70 -10.51 -2.75
CA PHE A 28 -5.52 -10.03 -1.38
C PHE A 28 -6.89 -10.02 -0.68
N ALA A 29 -7.11 -10.94 0.25
CA ALA A 29 -8.26 -10.90 1.16
C ALA A 29 -7.85 -10.11 2.42
N GLY A 30 -8.44 -8.92 2.61
CA GLY A 30 -8.12 -8.00 3.69
C GLY A 30 -8.37 -6.54 3.32
N ASP A 31 -7.92 -5.64 4.19
CA ASP A 31 -8.03 -4.20 4.04
C ASP A 31 -7.21 -3.73 2.82
N GLN A 32 -7.90 -3.44 1.71
CA GLN A 32 -7.29 -3.19 0.39
C GLN A 32 -6.28 -2.03 0.44
N GLU A 33 -6.47 -1.12 1.41
CA GLU A 33 -5.60 -0.01 1.75
C GLU A 33 -4.18 -0.42 2.18
N TYR A 34 -3.98 -1.69 2.56
CA TYR A 34 -2.71 -2.28 3.00
C TYR A 34 -2.18 -3.36 2.05
N SER A 35 -2.81 -3.54 0.88
CA SER A 35 -2.38 -4.52 -0.12
C SER A 35 -0.92 -4.34 -0.58
N SER A 36 -0.38 -3.12 -0.54
CA SER A 36 1.01 -2.84 -0.92
C SER A 36 2.04 -3.49 0.01
N PHE A 37 1.71 -3.75 1.28
CA PHE A 37 2.58 -4.47 2.21
C PHE A 37 2.63 -5.96 1.85
N CYS A 38 1.48 -6.58 1.59
CA CYS A 38 1.43 -7.98 1.14
C CYS A 38 2.12 -8.14 -0.23
N LYS A 39 1.96 -7.16 -1.12
CA LYS A 39 2.66 -7.14 -2.41
C LYS A 39 4.18 -7.06 -2.23
N ALA A 40 4.65 -6.20 -1.33
CA ALA A 40 6.07 -6.09 -1.02
C ALA A 40 6.65 -7.42 -0.53
N VAL A 41 5.91 -8.19 0.28
CA VAL A 41 6.30 -9.55 0.68
C VAL A 41 6.35 -10.50 -0.53
N VAL A 42 5.31 -10.51 -1.37
CA VAL A 42 5.25 -11.40 -2.53
C VAL A 42 6.40 -11.14 -3.52
N THR A 43 6.84 -9.89 -3.65
CA THR A 43 7.95 -9.51 -4.53
C THR A 43 9.30 -9.41 -3.82
N ASP A 44 9.39 -9.79 -2.54
CA ASP A 44 10.54 -9.59 -1.64
C ASP A 44 11.18 -8.19 -1.74
N ASP A 45 10.36 -7.15 -1.85
CA ASP A 45 10.80 -5.77 -2.12
C ASP A 45 10.76 -4.90 -0.85
N VAL A 46 11.91 -4.78 -0.19
CA VAL A 46 12.09 -3.94 1.00
C VAL A 46 11.86 -2.45 0.71
N LYS A 47 12.13 -1.96 -0.50
CA LYS A 47 11.90 -0.55 -0.86
C LYS A 47 10.40 -0.27 -0.95
N MET A 48 9.64 -1.18 -1.57
CA MET A 48 8.18 -1.08 -1.61
C MET A 48 7.57 -1.14 -0.21
N LEU A 49 8.10 -2.01 0.66
CA LEU A 49 7.66 -2.09 2.06
C LEU A 49 7.91 -0.77 2.78
N LYS A 50 9.13 -0.23 2.74
CA LYS A 50 9.49 1.05 3.38
C LYS A 50 8.64 2.21 2.86
N ARG A 51 8.39 2.27 1.55
CA ARG A 51 7.49 3.27 0.95
C ARG A 51 6.06 3.13 1.46
N SER A 52 5.56 1.90 1.57
CA SER A 52 4.22 1.62 2.11
C SER A 52 4.10 2.10 3.57
N VAL A 53 5.13 1.86 4.40
CA VAL A 53 5.19 2.39 5.76
C VAL A 53 5.13 3.92 5.77
N THR A 54 5.96 4.59 4.96
CA THR A 54 5.99 6.06 4.88
C THR A 54 4.63 6.63 4.49
N ASN A 55 3.93 6.00 3.55
CA ASN A 55 2.60 6.46 3.10
C ASN A 55 1.49 6.30 4.17
N LYS A 56 1.76 5.58 5.26
CA LYS A 56 0.84 5.41 6.40
C LYS A 56 1.20 6.28 7.60
N VAL A 57 2.28 7.03 7.54
CA VAL A 57 2.60 8.04 8.58
C VAL A 57 1.53 9.14 8.54
N GLY A 58 1.04 9.54 9.70
CA GLY A 58 -0.07 10.48 9.87
C GLY A 58 -1.46 9.84 9.72
N LEU A 59 -1.57 8.70 9.05
CA LEU A 59 -2.82 7.95 8.90
C LEU A 59 -2.98 6.88 9.99
N VAL A 60 -1.91 6.12 10.24
CA VAL A 60 -1.91 5.00 11.20
C VAL A 60 -1.22 5.39 12.52
N ALA A 61 -0.09 6.10 12.42
CA ALA A 61 0.66 6.62 13.56
C ALA A 61 1.55 7.80 13.15
N SER A 62 2.12 8.50 14.14
CA SER A 62 2.93 9.71 13.94
C SER A 62 4.34 9.46 13.39
N SER A 63 4.84 8.22 13.45
CA SER A 63 6.19 7.88 12.98
C SER A 63 6.22 6.55 12.20
N ARG A 64 7.23 6.37 11.35
CA ARG A 64 7.42 5.12 10.59
C ARG A 64 7.58 3.90 11.51
N LYS A 65 8.22 4.09 12.67
CA LYS A 65 8.41 3.03 13.67
C LYS A 65 7.05 2.61 14.23
N ASP A 66 6.24 3.57 14.67
CA ASP A 66 4.95 3.30 15.30
C ASP A 66 3.94 2.73 14.30
N VAL A 67 4.01 3.16 13.03
CA VAL A 67 3.24 2.55 11.93
C VAL A 67 3.58 1.08 11.83
N LEU A 68 4.87 0.73 11.73
CA LEU A 68 5.28 -0.66 11.60
C LEU A 68 4.89 -1.48 12.84
N GLN A 69 5.09 -0.95 14.05
CA GLN A 69 4.71 -1.62 15.30
C GLN A 69 3.20 -1.90 15.37
N LYS A 70 2.35 -0.93 15.00
CA LYS A 70 0.90 -1.16 14.94
C LYS A 70 0.52 -2.22 13.93
N LEU A 71 1.11 -2.16 12.72
CA LEU A 71 0.80 -3.11 11.65
C LEU A 71 1.28 -4.54 11.96
N LEU A 72 2.34 -4.70 12.75
CA LEU A 72 2.88 -5.99 13.16
C LEU A 72 2.33 -6.50 14.50
N SER A 73 1.44 -5.74 15.15
CA SER A 73 0.80 -6.18 16.39
C SER A 73 -0.13 -7.39 16.17
N ILE A 74 -0.57 -8.04 17.25
CA ILE A 74 -1.44 -9.24 17.20
C ILE A 74 -2.73 -8.96 16.40
N ASP A 75 -3.30 -7.76 16.58
CA ASP A 75 -4.50 -7.29 15.88
C ASP A 75 -4.15 -6.38 14.68
N GLY A 76 -2.91 -6.45 14.23
CA GLY A 76 -2.38 -5.71 13.10
C GLY A 76 -2.88 -6.24 11.75
N MET A 77 -2.18 -5.83 10.71
CA MET A 77 -2.58 -6.20 9.35
C MET A 77 -2.30 -7.68 9.06
N LYS A 78 -3.15 -8.28 8.23
CA LYS A 78 -3.01 -9.67 7.80
C LYS A 78 -2.98 -9.76 6.29
N CYS A 79 -2.12 -10.64 5.78
CA CYS A 79 -2.06 -11.02 4.38
C CYS A 79 -2.63 -12.43 4.25
N ASN A 80 -3.81 -12.56 3.63
CA ASN A 80 -4.49 -13.85 3.50
C ASN A 80 -4.74 -14.54 4.87
N GLY A 81 -5.14 -13.75 5.87
CA GLY A 81 -5.50 -14.25 7.21
C GLY A 81 -4.33 -14.50 8.17
N ILE A 82 -3.07 -14.33 7.73
CA ILE A 82 -1.88 -14.49 8.57
C ILE A 82 -1.11 -13.17 8.69
N ASP A 83 -0.38 -12.96 9.78
CA ASP A 83 0.39 -11.74 10.00
C ASP A 83 1.52 -11.58 8.97
N LEU A 84 2.01 -10.35 8.81
CA LEU A 84 2.97 -10.00 7.77
C LEU A 84 4.33 -10.72 7.93
N VAL A 85 4.75 -10.99 9.17
CA VAL A 85 6.04 -11.66 9.46
C VAL A 85 5.94 -13.14 9.06
N GLU A 86 4.89 -13.83 9.50
CA GLU A 86 4.68 -15.23 9.14
C GLU A 86 4.40 -15.38 7.63
N PHE A 87 3.65 -14.45 7.03
CA PHE A 87 3.45 -14.44 5.58
C PHE A 87 4.77 -14.31 4.82
N SER A 88 5.70 -13.46 5.29
CA SER A 88 7.02 -13.32 4.66
C SER A 88 7.87 -14.58 4.74
N LYS A 89 7.79 -15.31 5.85
CA LYS A 89 8.44 -16.61 6.01
C LYS A 89 7.86 -17.66 5.06
N GLN A 90 6.53 -17.78 4.99
CA GLN A 90 5.85 -18.73 4.09
C GLN A 90 6.17 -18.48 2.62
N ARG A 91 6.30 -17.21 2.23
CA ARG A 91 6.66 -16.80 0.86
C ARG A 91 8.15 -16.89 0.56
N LYS A 92 8.99 -17.25 1.53
CA LYS A 92 10.46 -17.25 1.42
C LYS A 92 11.00 -15.88 1.00
N ALA A 93 10.36 -14.80 1.43
CA ALA A 93 10.77 -13.43 1.16
C ALA A 93 11.91 -13.03 2.13
N SER A 94 13.13 -13.46 1.80
CA SER A 94 14.29 -13.37 2.69
C SER A 94 14.64 -11.94 3.11
N GLU A 95 14.62 -10.98 2.18
CA GLU A 95 15.00 -9.59 2.48
C GLU A 95 13.94 -8.89 3.32
N VAL A 96 12.68 -9.07 2.96
CA VAL A 96 11.54 -8.52 3.69
C VAL A 96 11.41 -9.17 5.06
N HIS A 97 11.54 -10.49 5.17
CA HIS A 97 11.48 -11.19 6.46
C HIS A 97 12.57 -10.71 7.41
N ALA A 98 13.81 -10.58 6.92
CA ALA A 98 14.92 -10.04 7.71
C ALA A 98 14.63 -8.59 8.14
N TYR A 99 14.15 -7.75 7.22
CA TYR A 99 13.80 -6.37 7.57
C TYR A 99 12.73 -6.29 8.66
N LEU A 100 11.69 -7.11 8.55
CA LEU A 100 10.58 -7.14 9.51
C LEU A 100 11.04 -7.64 10.89
N THR A 101 11.81 -8.73 10.95
CA THR A 101 12.30 -9.28 12.23
C THR A 101 13.34 -8.39 12.92
N HIS A 102 14.10 -7.58 12.18
CA HIS A 102 15.01 -6.58 12.77
C HIS A 102 14.32 -5.30 13.25
N LYS A 103 13.06 -5.06 12.87
CA LYS A 103 12.33 -3.81 13.15
C LYS A 103 11.03 -4.00 13.93
N ALA A 104 10.56 -5.24 14.06
CA ALA A 104 9.48 -5.65 14.96
C ALA A 104 9.89 -5.46 16.43
#